data_AF-A0A2T0TGU7-F1
#
_entry.id   AF-A0A2T0TGU7-F1
#
_cell.length_a   1.000
_cell.length_b   1.000
_cell.length_c   1.000
_cell.angle_alpha   90.00
_cell.angle_beta   90.00
_cell.angle_gamma   90.00
#
_symmetry.space_group_name_H-M   'P 1'
#
loop_
_entity.id
_entity.type
_entity.pdbx_description
1 polymer ?
#
loop_
_entity_poly.entity_id
_entity_poly.type
_entity_poly.pdbx_seq_one_letter_code
_entity_poly.pdbx_strand_id
1 'polypeptide(L)'
;MSNAALRVWGVAGVAAVLALWHGWGILITPERSFFWFMTAADVLVVVVAVWLGKQWPRYADVEEGGIVLLRQRIRFEAVTGIRLGDVSAKPFWLAFWLPTSLVVGLVVAVMPAGSFDREVLEIDTENGRARLRWRESTGHDQVVRALRTARPDLEPRYGLTGDSRARDFSPRMGVGGGLLAAGLALWVLVAGWSGIQLTDQSTVQKENSTAATVEALRTLTKKMTGYEALPGVRAEYVTWRCDRNNYLLGPSPDVVDLHLKIVGSGVSEQVADGVESRVRRNAGMGEGDYLKMVDLPRSGVAVDVPLVESLYVEVFTGCVGVGDVEELRGELEGMARALGVGR
;
A
#
# COMPACT_ATOMS: atom_id res chain seq x y z
N MET A 1 -21.19 -19.51 -17.44
CA MET A 1 -21.05 -18.71 -16.22
C MET A 1 -20.59 -17.25 -16.55
N SER A 2 -21.32 -16.18 -16.16
CA SER A 2 -21.00 -14.77 -16.09
C SER A 2 -19.93 -14.68 -15.04
N ASN A 3 -18.71 -14.63 -15.55
CA ASN A 3 -17.53 -14.41 -14.76
C ASN A 3 -17.57 -13.07 -14.00
N ALA A 4 -18.58 -12.21 -14.18
CA ALA A 4 -18.64 -10.89 -13.54
C ALA A 4 -18.74 -10.99 -12.01
N ALA A 5 -19.66 -11.80 -11.47
CA ALA A 5 -19.77 -11.98 -10.02
C ALA A 5 -18.48 -12.60 -9.44
N LEU A 6 -17.96 -13.66 -10.10
CA LEU A 6 -16.69 -14.29 -9.71
C LEU A 6 -15.51 -13.31 -9.77
N ARG A 7 -15.44 -12.45 -10.79
CA ARG A 7 -14.41 -11.41 -10.93
C ARG A 7 -14.51 -10.38 -9.82
N VAL A 8 -15.71 -9.96 -9.43
CA VAL A 8 -15.90 -9.01 -8.32
C VAL A 8 -15.47 -9.63 -6.99
N TRP A 9 -15.81 -10.88 -6.74
CA TRP A 9 -15.32 -11.61 -5.56
C TRP A 9 -13.79 -11.79 -5.62
N GLY A 10 -13.22 -12.01 -6.80
CA GLY A 10 -11.77 -12.01 -7.01
C GLY A 10 -11.13 -10.67 -6.67
N VAL A 11 -11.72 -9.55 -7.11
CA VAL A 11 -11.27 -8.20 -6.76
C VAL A 11 -11.34 -7.98 -5.24
N ALA A 12 -12.44 -8.39 -4.59
CA ALA A 12 -12.57 -8.31 -3.14
C ALA A 12 -11.48 -9.13 -2.41
N GLY A 13 -11.18 -10.34 -2.89
CA GLY A 13 -10.12 -11.17 -2.34
C GLY A 13 -8.73 -10.54 -2.49
N VAL A 14 -8.40 -10.04 -3.68
CA VAL A 14 -7.13 -9.35 -3.93
C VAL A 14 -7.00 -8.09 -3.06
N ALA A 15 -8.04 -7.27 -2.99
CA ALA A 15 -8.05 -6.07 -2.16
C ALA A 15 -7.91 -6.40 -0.67
N ALA A 16 -8.51 -7.49 -0.18
CA ALA A 16 -8.35 -7.93 1.20
C ALA A 16 -6.91 -8.36 1.51
N VAL A 17 -6.26 -9.10 0.60
CA VAL A 17 -4.85 -9.46 0.73
C VAL A 17 -3.96 -8.21 0.74
N LEU A 18 -4.21 -7.26 -0.15
CA LEU A 18 -3.47 -5.98 -0.19
C LEU A 18 -3.69 -5.16 1.08
N ALA A 19 -4.91 -5.10 1.62
CA ALA A 19 -5.20 -4.40 2.88
C ALA A 19 -4.39 -4.99 4.05
N LEU A 20 -4.27 -6.31 4.12
CA LEU A 20 -3.43 -6.97 5.12
C LEU A 20 -1.93 -6.67 4.89
N TRP A 21 -1.49 -6.69 3.63
CA TRP A 21 -0.11 -6.40 3.26
C TRP A 21 0.31 -4.96 3.59
N HIS A 22 -0.50 -3.96 3.21
CA HIS A 22 -0.24 -2.57 3.55
C HIS A 22 -0.49 -2.28 5.04
N GLY A 23 -1.42 -2.99 5.67
CA GLY A 23 -1.63 -2.96 7.11
C GLY A 23 -0.38 -3.40 7.89
N TRP A 24 0.34 -4.40 7.37
CA TRP A 24 1.65 -4.77 7.89
C TRP A 24 2.69 -3.65 7.68
N GLY A 25 2.65 -2.97 6.53
CA GLY A 25 3.46 -1.78 6.27
C GLY A 25 3.33 -0.68 7.32
N ILE A 26 2.13 -0.48 7.89
CA ILE A 26 1.90 0.45 9.00
C ILE A 26 2.70 0.07 10.26
N LEU A 27 2.75 -1.23 10.59
CA LEU A 27 3.46 -1.71 11.78
C LEU A 27 4.98 -1.53 11.64
N ILE A 28 5.47 -1.70 10.41
CA ILE A 28 6.89 -1.61 10.09
C ILE A 28 7.33 -0.15 9.96
N THR A 29 6.53 0.69 9.31
CA THR A 29 6.84 2.09 8.99
C THR A 29 5.75 3.06 9.48
N PRO A 30 5.46 3.10 10.80
CA PRO A 30 4.34 3.87 11.35
C PRO A 30 4.44 5.37 11.09
N GLU A 31 5.65 5.90 10.90
CA GLU A 31 5.95 7.27 10.53
C GLU A 31 5.43 7.67 9.14
N ARG A 32 5.05 6.71 8.28
CA ARG A 32 4.54 6.99 6.94
C ARG A 32 3.02 6.86 6.89
N SER A 33 2.36 8.02 6.75
CA SER A 33 0.90 8.12 6.54
C SER A 33 0.41 7.48 5.24
N PHE A 34 1.30 7.26 4.27
CA PHE A 34 0.96 6.67 2.98
C PHE A 34 0.34 5.27 3.10
N PHE A 35 0.89 4.40 3.97
CA PHE A 35 0.35 3.05 4.15
C PHE A 35 -1.02 3.03 4.83
N TRP A 36 -1.32 4.02 5.68
CA TRP A 36 -2.66 4.23 6.22
C TRP A 36 -3.66 4.55 5.11
N PHE A 37 -3.30 5.45 4.21
CA PHE A 37 -4.14 5.80 3.06
C PHE A 37 -4.37 4.59 2.14
N MET A 38 -3.32 3.85 1.81
CA MET A 38 -3.42 2.66 0.94
C MET A 38 -4.28 1.57 1.58
N THR A 39 -4.08 1.27 2.86
CA THR A 39 -4.90 0.30 3.61
C THR A 39 -6.38 0.70 3.60
N ALA A 40 -6.67 1.99 3.84
CA ALA A 40 -8.04 2.49 3.79
C ALA A 40 -8.66 2.38 2.39
N ALA A 41 -7.88 2.67 1.34
CA ALA A 41 -8.32 2.51 -0.05
C ALA A 41 -8.61 1.04 -0.39
N ASP A 42 -7.76 0.12 0.03
CA ASP A 42 -7.96 -1.32 -0.17
C ASP A 42 -9.23 -1.82 0.52
N VAL A 43 -9.45 -1.42 1.78
CA VAL A 43 -10.68 -1.73 2.54
C VAL A 43 -11.90 -1.17 1.84
N LEU A 44 -11.84 0.06 1.31
CA LEU A 44 -12.93 0.63 0.54
C LEU A 44 -13.23 -0.21 -0.72
N VAL A 45 -12.19 -0.65 -1.44
CA VAL A 45 -12.36 -1.55 -2.60
C VAL A 45 -13.01 -2.87 -2.19
N VAL A 46 -12.61 -3.47 -1.06
CA VAL A 46 -13.27 -4.67 -0.50
C VAL A 46 -14.75 -4.41 -0.26
N VAL A 47 -15.09 -3.35 0.46
CA VAL A 47 -16.49 -3.03 0.83
C VAL A 47 -17.34 -2.82 -0.43
N VAL A 48 -16.86 -2.02 -1.38
CA VAL A 48 -17.56 -1.74 -2.63
C VAL A 48 -17.69 -3.00 -3.48
N ALA A 49 -16.63 -3.80 -3.60
CA ALA A 49 -16.67 -5.06 -4.34
C ALA A 49 -17.63 -6.07 -3.71
N VAL A 50 -17.61 -6.25 -2.38
CA VAL A 50 -18.56 -7.13 -1.69
C VAL A 50 -20.00 -6.65 -1.89
N TRP A 51 -20.25 -5.35 -1.79
CA TRP A 51 -21.56 -4.76 -2.02
C TRP A 51 -22.03 -4.99 -3.45
N LEU A 52 -21.19 -4.71 -4.46
CA LEU A 52 -21.48 -4.97 -5.87
C LEU A 52 -21.68 -6.47 -6.15
N GLY A 53 -20.84 -7.34 -5.57
CA GLY A 53 -20.89 -8.79 -5.73
C GLY A 53 -22.14 -9.41 -5.13
N LYS A 54 -22.72 -8.80 -4.09
CA LYS A 54 -24.04 -9.16 -3.55
C LYS A 54 -25.20 -8.67 -4.42
N GLN A 55 -25.01 -7.57 -5.15
CA GLN A 55 -26.04 -6.96 -6.00
C GLN A 55 -26.04 -7.47 -7.45
N TRP A 56 -24.92 -7.98 -7.96
CA TRP A 56 -24.83 -8.44 -9.34
C TRP A 56 -25.37 -9.86 -9.51
N PRO A 57 -26.24 -10.08 -10.52
CA PRO A 57 -26.78 -11.40 -10.77
C PRO A 57 -25.67 -12.36 -11.14
N ARG A 58 -25.81 -13.60 -10.67
CA ARG A 58 -25.01 -14.69 -11.18
C ARG A 58 -25.42 -14.97 -12.64
N TYR A 59 -26.71 -14.95 -13.00
CA TYR A 59 -27.23 -15.08 -14.39
C TYR A 59 -28.62 -14.45 -14.56
N ALA A 60 -29.00 -14.24 -15.82
CA ALA A 60 -30.36 -14.52 -16.26
C ALA A 60 -30.40 -16.02 -16.64
N ASP A 61 -31.07 -16.84 -15.83
CA ASP A 61 -31.23 -18.26 -16.14
C ASP A 61 -32.62 -18.53 -16.73
N VAL A 62 -32.68 -19.43 -17.69
CA VAL A 62 -33.95 -19.90 -18.26
C VAL A 62 -34.34 -21.14 -17.50
N GLU A 63 -35.28 -21.00 -16.59
CA GLU A 63 -35.87 -22.11 -15.87
C GLU A 63 -37.21 -22.51 -16.49
N GLU A 64 -37.72 -23.68 -16.13
CA GLU A 64 -39.04 -24.16 -16.57
C GLU A 64 -40.11 -23.12 -16.21
N GLY A 65 -40.75 -22.49 -17.21
CA GLY A 65 -41.80 -21.49 -17.00
C GLY A 65 -41.36 -20.05 -16.69
N GLY A 66 -40.06 -19.70 -16.76
CA GLY A 66 -39.67 -18.29 -16.70
C GLY A 66 -38.17 -17.99 -16.71
N ILE A 67 -37.85 -16.69 -16.71
CA ILE A 67 -36.48 -16.19 -16.62
C ILE A 67 -36.20 -15.74 -15.19
N VAL A 68 -35.14 -16.27 -14.58
CA VAL A 68 -34.70 -15.89 -13.25
C VAL A 68 -33.62 -14.81 -13.36
N LEU A 69 -33.93 -13.62 -12.84
CA LEU A 69 -33.04 -12.46 -12.75
C LEU A 69 -32.78 -12.14 -11.27
N LEU A 70 -31.54 -12.30 -10.79
CA LEU A 70 -31.19 -12.09 -9.36
C LEU A 70 -32.00 -12.98 -8.41
N ARG A 71 -33.02 -12.39 -7.76
CA ARG A 71 -33.99 -13.01 -6.83
C ARG A 71 -35.43 -12.89 -7.35
N GLN A 72 -35.60 -12.41 -8.58
CA GLN A 72 -36.88 -12.18 -9.21
C GLN A 72 -37.04 -13.16 -10.36
N ARG A 73 -38.15 -13.90 -10.36
CA ARG A 73 -38.53 -14.76 -11.48
C ARG A 73 -39.57 -14.04 -12.32
N ILE A 74 -39.24 -13.77 -13.57
CA ILE A 74 -40.17 -13.29 -14.57
C ILE A 74 -40.78 -14.52 -15.22
N ARG A 75 -42.02 -14.85 -14.83
CA ARG A 75 -42.78 -15.94 -15.47
C ARG A 75 -43.05 -15.56 -16.93
N PHE A 76 -42.98 -16.53 -17.85
CA PHE A 76 -43.23 -16.26 -19.26
C PHE A 76 -44.64 -15.71 -19.53
N GLU A 77 -45.63 -16.19 -18.77
CA GLU A 77 -47.01 -15.71 -18.82
C GLU A 77 -47.15 -14.22 -18.45
N ALA A 78 -46.27 -13.71 -17.60
CA ALA A 78 -46.27 -12.31 -17.16
C ALA A 78 -45.57 -11.36 -18.15
N VAL A 79 -44.96 -11.89 -19.21
CA VAL A 79 -44.31 -11.09 -20.25
C VAL A 79 -45.39 -10.53 -21.17
N THR A 80 -45.45 -9.21 -21.32
CA THR A 80 -46.43 -8.54 -22.18
C THR A 80 -45.82 -7.98 -23.47
N GLY A 81 -44.48 -7.97 -23.56
CA GLY A 81 -43.77 -7.50 -24.74
C GLY A 81 -42.29 -7.83 -24.71
N ILE A 82 -41.71 -7.94 -25.90
CA ILE A 82 -40.30 -8.26 -26.13
C ILE A 82 -39.71 -7.18 -27.06
N ARG A 83 -38.59 -6.58 -26.67
CA ARG A 83 -37.79 -5.72 -27.56
C ARG A 83 -36.36 -6.24 -27.69
N LEU A 84 -35.84 -6.17 -28.90
CA LEU A 84 -34.47 -6.53 -29.24
C LEU A 84 -33.76 -5.30 -29.81
N GLY A 85 -32.46 -5.19 -29.57
CA GLY A 85 -31.63 -4.17 -30.18
C GLY A 85 -30.21 -4.22 -29.65
N ASP A 86 -29.41 -3.22 -30.03
CA ASP A 86 -28.00 -3.18 -29.68
C ASP A 86 -27.66 -1.89 -28.92
N VAL A 87 -26.72 -1.99 -27.98
CA VAL A 87 -26.11 -0.82 -27.34
C VAL A 87 -24.60 -0.88 -27.42
N SER A 88 -23.98 0.21 -27.86
CA SER A 88 -22.53 0.29 -27.94
C SER A 88 -21.91 0.48 -26.55
N ALA A 89 -20.94 -0.35 -26.21
CA ALA A 89 -20.08 -0.19 -25.04
C ALA A 89 -18.89 0.76 -25.30
N LYS A 90 -18.81 1.40 -26.47
CA LYS A 90 -17.71 2.31 -26.82
C LYS A 90 -17.49 3.44 -25.78
N PRO A 91 -18.51 4.09 -25.19
CA PRO A 91 -18.30 5.10 -24.15
C PRO A 91 -17.61 4.56 -22.90
N PHE A 92 -17.87 3.31 -22.52
CA PHE A 92 -17.14 2.65 -21.43
C PHE A 92 -15.66 2.47 -21.77
N TRP A 93 -15.36 1.94 -22.96
CA TRP A 93 -13.97 1.67 -23.36
C TRP A 93 -13.16 2.95 -23.56
N LEU A 94 -13.78 4.01 -24.07
CA LEU A 94 -13.15 5.34 -24.14
C LEU A 94 -12.85 5.88 -22.74
N ALA A 95 -13.83 5.81 -21.84
CA ALA A 95 -13.65 6.27 -20.46
C ALA A 95 -12.63 5.45 -19.67
N PHE A 96 -12.43 4.17 -20.03
CA PHE A 96 -11.41 3.31 -19.45
C PHE A 96 -10.01 3.61 -20.01
N TRP A 97 -9.89 3.68 -21.34
CA TRP A 97 -8.59 3.75 -22.01
C TRP A 97 -8.03 5.17 -22.12
N LEU A 98 -8.84 6.21 -22.33
CA LEU A 98 -8.31 7.57 -22.48
C LEU A 98 -7.49 8.04 -21.26
N PRO A 99 -7.92 7.81 -20.01
CA PRO A 99 -7.13 8.19 -18.83
C PRO A 99 -5.89 7.31 -18.62
N THR A 100 -5.89 6.07 -19.12
CA THR A 100 -4.83 5.08 -18.83
C THR A 100 -3.81 4.95 -19.97
N SER A 101 -4.21 5.21 -21.21
CA SER A 101 -3.38 5.14 -22.41
C SER A 101 -4.01 5.91 -23.58
N LEU A 102 -3.43 7.06 -23.95
CA LEU A 102 -3.90 7.86 -25.09
C LEU A 102 -3.87 7.08 -26.41
N VAL A 103 -2.84 6.24 -26.62
CA VAL A 103 -2.72 5.44 -27.85
C VAL A 103 -3.86 4.44 -27.97
N VAL A 104 -4.13 3.66 -26.91
CA VAL A 104 -5.22 2.68 -26.94
C VAL A 104 -6.57 3.39 -26.98
N GLY A 105 -6.73 4.51 -26.26
CA GLY A 105 -7.92 5.34 -26.32
C GLY A 105 -8.21 5.87 -27.72
N LEU A 106 -7.17 6.30 -28.46
CA LEU A 106 -7.29 6.74 -29.85
C LEU A 106 -7.70 5.59 -30.77
N VAL A 107 -7.11 4.39 -30.59
CA VAL A 107 -7.51 3.18 -31.34
C VAL A 107 -9.00 2.89 -31.11
N VAL A 108 -9.47 2.91 -29.86
CA VAL A 108 -10.90 2.74 -29.54
C VAL A 108 -11.75 3.86 -30.16
N ALA A 109 -11.27 5.09 -30.19
CA ALA A 109 -11.98 6.23 -30.77
C ALA A 109 -12.22 6.08 -32.28
N VAL A 110 -11.24 5.56 -33.02
CA VAL A 110 -11.35 5.35 -34.48
C VAL A 110 -12.10 4.06 -34.84
N MET A 111 -12.16 3.06 -33.94
CA MET A 111 -12.92 1.84 -34.19
C MET A 111 -14.43 2.14 -34.33
N PRO A 112 -15.13 1.50 -35.28
CA PRO A 112 -16.58 1.65 -35.42
C PRO A 112 -17.32 1.32 -34.12
N ALA A 113 -18.40 2.04 -33.83
CA ALA A 113 -19.20 1.80 -32.61
C ALA A 113 -19.73 0.36 -32.55
N GLY A 114 -20.03 -0.23 -33.72
CA GLY A 114 -20.50 -1.61 -33.88
C GLY A 114 -19.54 -2.68 -33.36
N SER A 115 -18.24 -2.40 -33.32
CA SER A 115 -17.24 -3.32 -32.75
C SER A 115 -17.38 -3.49 -31.23
N PHE A 116 -18.20 -2.66 -30.59
CA PHE A 116 -18.45 -2.67 -29.15
C PHE A 116 -19.91 -2.98 -28.80
N ASP A 117 -20.72 -3.34 -29.80
CA ASP A 117 -22.14 -3.57 -29.60
C ASP A 117 -22.39 -4.74 -28.65
N ARG A 118 -23.53 -4.62 -27.98
CA ARG A 118 -24.05 -5.58 -27.03
C ARG A 118 -25.49 -5.81 -27.41
N GLU A 119 -25.81 -7.06 -27.67
CA GLU A 119 -27.18 -7.49 -27.88
C GLU A 119 -27.97 -7.25 -26.60
N VAL A 120 -29.15 -6.65 -26.76
CA VAL A 120 -30.03 -6.22 -25.68
C VAL A 120 -31.39 -6.86 -25.86
N LEU A 121 -31.89 -7.41 -24.76
CA LEU A 121 -33.28 -7.86 -24.62
C LEU A 121 -33.96 -6.97 -23.57
N GLU A 122 -35.08 -6.38 -23.94
CA GLU A 122 -36.02 -5.80 -22.98
C GLU A 122 -37.28 -6.64 -22.89
N ILE A 123 -37.69 -6.91 -21.66
CA ILE A 123 -38.89 -7.68 -21.33
C ILE A 123 -39.85 -6.71 -20.65
N ASP A 124 -41.00 -6.46 -21.27
CA ASP A 124 -42.11 -5.74 -20.65
C ASP A 124 -42.93 -6.73 -19.80
N THR A 125 -43.29 -6.31 -18.60
CA THR A 125 -44.24 -6.97 -17.72
C THR A 125 -45.24 -5.94 -17.22
N GLU A 126 -46.35 -6.37 -16.63
CA GLU A 126 -47.32 -5.47 -15.97
C GLU A 126 -46.66 -4.60 -14.88
N ASN A 127 -45.61 -5.12 -14.24
CA ASN A 127 -44.90 -4.46 -13.14
C ASN A 127 -43.74 -3.56 -13.62
N GLY A 128 -43.52 -3.45 -14.93
CA GLY A 128 -42.47 -2.64 -15.53
C GLY A 128 -41.56 -3.42 -16.45
N ARG A 129 -40.44 -2.78 -16.83
CA ARG A 129 -39.54 -3.26 -17.89
C ARG A 129 -38.19 -3.70 -17.33
N ALA A 130 -37.73 -4.87 -17.72
CA ALA A 130 -36.40 -5.40 -17.43
C ALA A 130 -35.50 -5.32 -18.67
N ARG A 131 -34.23 -4.90 -18.51
CA ARG A 131 -33.22 -4.87 -19.58
C ARG A 131 -32.05 -5.79 -19.25
N LEU A 132 -31.63 -6.56 -20.24
CA LEU A 132 -30.51 -7.50 -20.17
C LEU A 132 -29.59 -7.28 -21.37
N ARG A 133 -28.27 -7.50 -21.18
CA ARG A 133 -27.26 -7.25 -22.21
C ARG A 133 -26.25 -8.39 -22.27
N TRP A 134 -25.84 -8.80 -23.48
CA TRP A 134 -24.86 -9.85 -23.71
C TRP A 134 -23.68 -9.36 -24.54
N ARG A 135 -22.51 -9.98 -24.31
CA ARG A 135 -21.35 -9.86 -25.19
C ARG A 135 -21.43 -10.84 -26.36
N GLU A 136 -21.89 -12.04 -26.04
CA GLU A 136 -21.83 -13.21 -26.90
C GLU A 136 -23.25 -13.58 -27.29
N SER A 137 -23.46 -13.79 -28.59
CA SER A 137 -24.78 -14.04 -29.15
C SER A 137 -25.41 -15.33 -28.65
N THR A 138 -24.61 -16.36 -28.40
CA THR A 138 -25.08 -17.69 -27.97
C THR A 138 -25.99 -17.64 -26.74
N GLY A 139 -25.65 -16.82 -25.74
CA GLY A 139 -26.44 -16.70 -24.51
C GLY A 139 -27.71 -15.88 -24.70
N HIS A 140 -27.64 -14.82 -25.51
CA HIS A 140 -28.80 -14.01 -25.88
C HIS A 140 -29.81 -14.85 -26.70
N ASP A 141 -29.34 -15.55 -27.72
CA ASP A 141 -30.17 -16.37 -28.62
C ASP A 141 -30.92 -17.47 -27.88
N GLN A 142 -30.30 -18.09 -26.86
CA GLN A 142 -30.96 -19.09 -26.01
C GLN A 142 -32.16 -18.49 -25.26
N VAL A 143 -31.98 -17.32 -24.66
CA VAL A 143 -33.04 -16.63 -23.91
C VAL A 143 -34.16 -16.17 -24.84
N VAL A 144 -33.81 -15.57 -25.98
CA VAL A 144 -34.79 -15.14 -26.99
C VAL A 144 -35.58 -16.32 -27.53
N ARG A 145 -34.91 -17.45 -27.82
CA ARG A 145 -35.57 -18.67 -28.28
C ARG A 145 -36.53 -19.22 -27.24
N ALA A 146 -36.11 -19.30 -25.98
CA ALA A 146 -36.98 -19.77 -24.89
C ALA A 146 -38.23 -18.89 -24.74
N LEU A 147 -38.07 -17.57 -24.82
CA LEU A 147 -39.19 -16.62 -24.78
C LEU A 147 -40.15 -16.82 -25.95
N ARG A 148 -39.64 -16.98 -27.18
CA ARG A 148 -40.49 -17.21 -28.36
C ARG A 148 -41.25 -18.52 -28.28
N THR A 149 -40.63 -19.58 -27.75
CA THR A 149 -41.29 -20.87 -27.55
C THR A 149 -42.41 -20.78 -26.51
N ALA A 150 -42.18 -20.04 -25.41
CA ALA A 150 -43.15 -19.92 -24.34
C ALA A 150 -44.27 -18.89 -24.61
N ARG A 151 -44.00 -17.88 -25.43
CA ARG A 151 -44.92 -16.79 -25.81
C ARG A 151 -44.92 -16.57 -27.32
N PRO A 152 -45.46 -17.53 -28.10
CA PRO A 152 -45.52 -17.43 -29.56
C PRO A 152 -46.46 -16.31 -30.04
N ASP A 153 -47.34 -15.83 -29.16
CA ASP A 153 -48.26 -14.71 -29.38
C ASP A 153 -47.57 -13.35 -29.42
N LEU A 154 -46.33 -13.24 -28.91
CA LEU A 154 -45.59 -11.98 -28.84
C LEU A 154 -44.59 -11.85 -29.98
N GLU A 155 -44.80 -10.87 -30.86
CA GLU A 155 -43.80 -10.49 -31.87
C GLU A 155 -42.71 -9.59 -31.27
N PRO A 156 -41.41 -9.97 -31.40
CA PRO A 156 -40.31 -9.11 -30.95
C PRO A 156 -40.23 -7.83 -31.78
N ARG A 157 -40.19 -6.69 -31.09
CA ARG A 157 -39.97 -5.39 -31.73
C ARG A 157 -38.48 -5.07 -31.76
N TYR A 158 -38.01 -4.49 -32.86
CA TYR A 158 -36.62 -4.03 -32.97
C TYR A 158 -36.52 -2.54 -32.63
N GLY A 159 -35.49 -2.20 -31.86
CA GLY A 159 -35.23 -0.84 -31.38
C GLY A 159 -35.55 -0.66 -29.90
N LEU A 160 -34.68 0.08 -29.21
CA LEU A 160 -34.75 0.35 -27.76
C LEU A 160 -35.43 1.69 -27.43
N THR A 161 -36.19 2.25 -28.38
CA THR A 161 -36.88 3.54 -28.24
C THR A 161 -38.17 3.38 -27.43
N GLY A 162 -38.14 3.77 -26.16
CA GLY A 162 -39.34 3.92 -25.34
C GLY A 162 -39.10 4.91 -24.21
N ASP A 163 -40.12 5.69 -23.87
CA ASP A 163 -40.05 6.75 -22.85
C ASP A 163 -39.93 6.21 -21.41
N SER A 164 -40.27 4.93 -21.19
CA SER A 164 -40.18 4.29 -19.88
C SER A 164 -38.79 3.70 -19.60
N ARG A 165 -38.23 4.02 -18.42
CA ARG A 165 -36.93 3.51 -17.95
C ARG A 165 -37.02 2.00 -17.70
N ALA A 166 -36.21 1.23 -18.43
CA ALA A 166 -35.98 -0.18 -18.11
C ALA A 166 -35.07 -0.32 -16.88
N ARG A 167 -35.40 -1.24 -15.98
CA ARG A 167 -34.48 -1.66 -14.92
C ARG A 167 -33.40 -2.54 -15.54
N ASP A 168 -32.17 -2.06 -15.53
CA ASP A 168 -31.03 -2.77 -16.10
C ASP A 168 -30.45 -3.78 -15.11
N PHE A 169 -30.36 -5.03 -15.54
CA PHE A 169 -29.82 -6.14 -14.76
C PHE A 169 -28.38 -6.53 -15.18
N SER A 170 -27.78 -5.78 -16.10
CA SER A 170 -26.39 -5.97 -16.56
C SER A 170 -25.44 -4.89 -15.98
N PRO A 171 -24.12 -5.17 -15.87
CA PRO A 171 -23.16 -4.15 -15.44
C PRO A 171 -23.22 -2.91 -16.33
N ARG A 172 -23.20 -1.71 -15.72
CA ARG A 172 -23.27 -0.45 -16.46
C ARG A 172 -22.03 -0.25 -17.31
N MET A 173 -22.15 -0.56 -18.60
CA MET A 173 -21.13 -0.32 -19.64
C MET A 173 -21.23 1.11 -20.18
N GLY A 174 -21.21 2.10 -19.29
CA GLY A 174 -21.20 3.52 -19.63
C GLY A 174 -19.94 4.22 -19.13
N VAL A 175 -19.85 5.55 -19.33
CA VAL A 175 -18.70 6.38 -18.93
C VAL A 175 -18.31 6.15 -17.47
N GLY A 176 -19.27 6.19 -16.54
CA GLY A 176 -19.00 5.95 -15.12
C GLY A 176 -18.42 4.57 -14.80
N GLY A 177 -18.84 3.53 -15.54
CA GLY A 177 -18.25 2.19 -15.40
C GLY A 177 -16.82 2.13 -15.93
N GLY A 178 -16.53 2.84 -17.02
CA GLY A 178 -15.18 2.92 -17.59
C GLY A 178 -14.20 3.66 -16.68
N LEU A 179 -14.64 4.78 -16.10
CA LEU A 179 -13.86 5.52 -15.09
C LEU A 179 -13.60 4.69 -13.84
N LEU A 180 -14.60 3.94 -13.35
CA LEU A 180 -14.43 3.01 -12.23
C LEU A 180 -13.36 1.96 -12.56
N ALA A 181 -13.42 1.36 -13.75
CA ALA A 181 -12.43 0.38 -14.19
C ALA A 181 -11.02 1.00 -14.30
N ALA A 182 -10.91 2.24 -14.77
CA ALA A 182 -9.63 2.95 -14.88
C ALA A 182 -9.05 3.24 -13.48
N GLY A 183 -9.89 3.70 -12.56
CA GLY A 183 -9.51 3.90 -11.16
C GLY A 183 -9.06 2.61 -10.50
N LEU A 184 -9.75 1.49 -10.76
CA LEU A 184 -9.33 0.17 -10.26
C LEU A 184 -7.98 -0.27 -10.84
N ALA A 185 -7.75 -0.05 -12.13
CA ALA A 185 -6.46 -0.37 -12.76
C ALA A 185 -5.31 0.45 -12.17
N LEU A 186 -5.52 1.76 -11.99
CA LEU A 186 -4.56 2.65 -11.33
C LEU A 186 -4.32 2.21 -9.89
N TRP A 187 -5.37 1.87 -9.14
CA TRP A 187 -5.27 1.35 -7.79
C TRP A 187 -4.42 0.07 -7.73
N VAL A 188 -4.66 -0.92 -8.59
CA VAL A 188 -3.84 -2.16 -8.63
C VAL A 188 -2.37 -1.84 -8.85
N LEU A 189 -2.06 -0.91 -9.78
CA LEU A 189 -0.68 -0.53 -10.06
C LEU A 189 -0.03 0.15 -8.85
N VAL A 190 -0.70 1.13 -8.24
CA VAL A 190 -0.18 1.85 -7.07
C VAL A 190 -0.04 0.91 -5.88
N ALA A 191 -1.04 0.07 -5.62
CA ALA A 191 -1.02 -0.93 -4.55
C ALA A 191 0.11 -1.95 -4.75
N GLY A 192 0.25 -2.51 -5.96
CA GLY A 192 1.31 -3.46 -6.27
C GLY A 192 2.70 -2.84 -6.15
N TRP A 193 2.89 -1.64 -6.72
CA TRP A 193 4.15 -0.89 -6.61
C TRP A 193 4.53 -0.62 -5.14
N SER A 194 3.57 -0.12 -4.36
CA SER A 194 3.77 0.16 -2.92
C SER A 194 4.10 -1.11 -2.13
N GLY A 195 3.41 -2.21 -2.45
CA GLY A 195 3.66 -3.51 -1.83
C GLY A 195 5.06 -4.06 -2.14
N ILE A 196 5.55 -3.90 -3.37
CA ILE A 196 6.93 -4.26 -3.73
C ILE A 196 7.92 -3.40 -2.95
N GLN A 197 7.66 -2.10 -2.80
CA GLN A 197 8.55 -1.24 -2.02
C GLN A 197 8.67 -1.68 -0.57
N LEU A 198 7.64 -2.25 0.07
CA LEU A 198 7.76 -2.80 1.43
C LEU A 198 8.81 -3.91 1.56
N THR A 199 9.16 -4.58 0.47
CA THR A 199 10.20 -5.61 0.44
C THR A 199 11.62 -5.03 0.25
N ASP A 200 11.74 -3.72 0.04
CA ASP A 200 13.02 -3.04 -0.06
C ASP A 200 13.68 -2.92 1.31
N GLN A 201 14.74 -3.69 1.49
CA GLN A 201 15.60 -3.67 2.68
C GLN A 201 16.85 -2.82 2.47
N SER A 202 16.96 -2.08 1.36
CA SER A 202 18.15 -1.30 1.07
C SER A 202 18.23 -0.08 1.99
N THR A 203 19.37 0.05 2.68
CA THR A 203 19.67 1.14 3.60
C THR A 203 20.74 2.06 3.00
N VAL A 204 20.69 3.34 3.36
CA VAL A 204 21.71 4.33 2.95
C VAL A 204 23.06 3.96 3.53
N GLN A 205 23.07 3.57 4.80
CA GLN A 205 24.23 3.01 5.48
C GLN A 205 24.03 1.50 5.61
N LYS A 206 25.04 0.72 5.19
CA LYS A 206 24.99 -0.74 5.34
C LYS A 206 24.95 -1.12 6.81
N GLU A 207 24.25 -2.21 7.09
CA GLU A 207 24.32 -2.85 8.40
C GLU A 207 25.76 -3.25 8.72
N ASN A 208 26.25 -2.79 9.88
CA ASN A 208 27.56 -3.12 10.40
C ASN A 208 27.51 -4.45 11.16
N SER A 209 28.64 -5.14 11.22
CA SER A 209 28.73 -6.38 12.00
C SER A 209 28.65 -6.06 13.49
N THR A 210 27.71 -6.70 14.19
CA THR A 210 27.57 -6.58 15.64
C THR A 210 28.85 -6.96 16.37
N ALA A 211 29.54 -8.02 15.95
CA ALA A 211 30.82 -8.41 16.51
C ALA A 211 31.90 -7.32 16.35
N ALA A 212 31.99 -6.70 15.17
CA ALA A 212 32.93 -5.59 14.93
C ALA A 212 32.57 -4.35 15.76
N THR A 213 31.27 -4.06 15.89
CA THR A 213 30.72 -2.97 16.72
C THR A 213 31.06 -3.15 18.20
N VAL A 214 30.82 -4.34 18.74
CA VAL A 214 31.18 -4.69 20.12
C VAL A 214 32.70 -4.59 20.33
N GLU A 215 33.52 -5.09 19.40
CA GLU A 215 34.97 -4.98 19.50
C GLU A 215 35.46 -3.53 19.51
N ALA A 216 34.90 -2.69 18.63
CA ALA A 216 35.21 -1.27 18.56
C ALA A 216 34.80 -0.53 19.83
N LEU A 217 33.57 -0.76 20.33
CA LEU A 217 33.09 -0.19 21.59
C LEU A 217 33.97 -0.62 22.77
N ARG A 218 34.31 -1.90 22.90
CA ARG A 218 35.21 -2.38 23.98
C ARG A 218 36.60 -1.77 23.90
N THR A 219 37.14 -1.61 22.68
CA THR A 219 38.43 -0.97 22.46
C THR A 219 38.39 0.50 22.87
N LEU A 220 37.34 1.20 22.47
CA LEU A 220 37.11 2.60 22.83
C LEU A 220 36.92 2.76 24.35
N THR A 221 36.09 1.92 24.97
CA THR A 221 35.88 1.88 26.43
C THR A 221 37.18 1.70 27.19
N LYS A 222 38.06 0.77 26.76
CA LYS A 222 39.39 0.59 27.37
C LYS A 222 40.23 1.86 27.32
N LYS A 223 40.23 2.57 26.19
CA LYS A 223 40.90 3.87 26.03
C LYS A 223 40.26 4.97 26.88
N MET A 224 38.98 4.84 27.22
CA MET A 224 38.20 5.80 28.00
C MET A 224 38.13 5.46 29.50
N THR A 225 39.05 4.65 30.03
CA THR A 225 39.09 4.32 31.46
C THR A 225 39.74 5.43 32.31
N GLY A 226 39.35 5.49 33.59
CA GLY A 226 39.99 6.36 34.58
C GLY A 226 39.53 7.83 34.53
N TYR A 227 38.30 8.09 34.11
CA TYR A 227 37.67 9.40 34.29
C TYR A 227 37.19 9.54 35.74
N GLU A 228 37.30 10.76 36.27
CA GLU A 228 36.74 11.13 37.56
C GLU A 228 35.21 11.05 37.50
N ALA A 229 34.57 10.87 38.66
CA ALA A 229 33.12 10.85 38.71
C ALA A 229 32.57 12.23 38.31
N LEU A 230 31.55 12.24 37.45
CA LEU A 230 30.88 13.45 36.98
C LEU A 230 29.48 13.54 37.61
N PRO A 231 29.36 14.00 38.88
CA PRO A 231 28.08 14.05 39.56
C PRO A 231 27.12 15.01 38.85
N GLY A 232 25.86 14.58 38.69
CA GLY A 232 24.83 15.37 38.02
C GLY A 232 24.85 15.30 36.49
N VAL A 233 25.85 14.68 35.87
CA VAL A 233 25.86 14.36 34.44
C VAL A 233 25.07 13.09 34.20
N ARG A 234 24.24 13.07 33.15
CA ARG A 234 23.41 11.92 32.77
C ARG A 234 23.88 11.29 31.47
N ALA A 235 23.78 9.97 31.40
CA ALA A 235 23.88 9.21 30.17
C ALA A 235 22.48 8.97 29.64
N GLU A 236 22.21 9.41 28.42
CA GLU A 236 20.98 9.16 27.69
C GLU A 236 21.26 8.17 26.56
N TYR A 237 20.41 7.15 26.44
CA TYR A 237 20.50 6.16 25.38
C TYR A 237 19.34 6.37 24.43
N VAL A 238 19.66 6.67 23.18
CA VAL A 238 18.67 6.96 22.14
C VAL A 238 18.85 5.95 21.00
N THR A 239 17.74 5.46 20.47
CA THR A 239 17.74 4.56 19.31
C THR A 239 17.05 5.25 18.16
N TRP A 240 17.75 5.39 17.04
CA TRP A 240 17.21 5.95 15.79
C TRP A 240 17.12 4.84 14.75
N ARG A 241 16.07 4.86 13.93
CA ARG A 241 16.00 3.94 12.79
C ARG A 241 16.86 4.48 11.66
N CYS A 242 17.60 3.59 11.01
CA CYS A 242 18.44 4.00 9.89
C CYS A 242 17.64 4.21 8.61
N ASP A 243 18.02 5.20 7.80
CA ASP A 243 17.30 5.52 6.57
C ASP A 243 17.47 4.45 5.48
N ARG A 244 16.37 4.20 4.77
CA ARG A 244 16.35 3.43 3.51
C ARG A 244 16.80 4.28 2.34
N ASN A 245 17.34 3.65 1.29
CA ASN A 245 17.60 4.37 0.02
C ASN A 245 16.30 4.91 -0.59
N ASN A 246 15.21 4.18 -0.41
CA ASN A 246 13.90 4.63 -0.79
C ASN A 246 13.25 5.47 0.32
N TYR A 247 13.41 6.79 0.20
CA TYR A 247 12.86 7.76 1.14
C TYR A 247 11.33 7.66 1.29
N LEU A 248 10.59 7.14 0.30
CA LEU A 248 9.13 7.01 0.39
C LEU A 248 8.70 6.04 1.49
N LEU A 249 9.53 5.04 1.79
CA LEU A 249 9.25 4.05 2.83
C LEU A 249 9.59 4.53 4.23
N GLY A 250 10.38 5.60 4.34
CA GLY A 250 10.92 6.02 5.63
C GLY A 250 12.05 5.11 6.11
N PRO A 251 12.41 5.22 7.40
CA PRO A 251 13.47 4.44 7.99
C PRO A 251 13.23 2.93 7.94
N SER A 252 14.32 2.18 8.02
CA SER A 252 14.30 0.73 8.09
C SER A 252 13.78 0.24 9.44
N PRO A 253 12.93 -0.81 9.46
CA PRO A 253 12.51 -1.49 10.68
C PRO A 253 13.57 -2.46 11.22
N ASP A 254 14.52 -2.85 10.38
CA ASP A 254 15.40 -4.00 10.63
C ASP A 254 16.73 -3.56 11.24
N VAL A 255 17.10 -2.29 11.01
CA VAL A 255 18.35 -1.71 11.49
C VAL A 255 18.16 -0.37 12.18
N VAL A 256 18.94 -0.16 13.22
CA VAL A 256 18.92 1.03 14.08
C VAL A 256 20.33 1.52 14.36
N ASP A 257 20.46 2.80 14.68
CA ASP A 257 21.65 3.40 15.25
C ASP A 257 21.41 3.67 16.74
N LEU A 258 22.33 3.22 17.58
CA LEU A 258 22.27 3.43 19.03
C LEU A 258 23.23 4.54 19.40
N HIS A 259 22.72 5.51 20.15
CA HIS A 259 23.45 6.69 20.59
C HIS A 259 23.54 6.68 22.12
N LEU A 260 24.75 6.80 22.65
CA LEU A 260 25.03 7.22 24.02
C LEU A 260 25.30 8.72 24.00
N LYS A 261 24.49 9.51 24.69
CA LYS A 261 24.68 10.94 24.88
C LYS A 261 25.02 11.25 26.32
N ILE A 262 26.12 11.95 26.54
CA ILE A 262 26.56 12.44 27.84
C ILE A 262 26.47 13.96 27.80
N VAL A 263 25.47 14.50 28.48
CA VAL A 263 25.19 15.94 28.49
C VAL A 263 25.23 16.45 29.92
N GLY A 264 26.00 17.52 30.15
CA GLY A 264 26.22 18.11 31.47
C GLY A 264 26.02 19.62 31.46
N SER A 265 24.76 20.09 31.53
CA SER A 265 24.44 21.52 31.55
C SER A 265 24.80 22.26 32.85
N GLY A 266 25.03 21.51 33.95
CA GLY A 266 25.46 22.06 35.25
C GLY A 266 26.95 21.91 35.53
N VAL A 267 27.74 21.45 34.56
CA VAL A 267 29.19 21.27 34.71
C VAL A 267 29.88 22.59 34.35
N SER A 268 30.86 23.01 35.16
CA SER A 268 31.65 24.20 34.83
C SER A 268 32.42 24.00 33.53
N GLU A 269 32.54 25.05 32.72
CA GLU A 269 33.25 25.06 31.43
C GLU A 269 34.64 24.40 31.52
N GLN A 270 35.45 24.74 32.53
CA GLN A 270 36.77 24.15 32.73
C GLN A 270 36.76 22.61 32.87
N VAL A 271 35.74 22.06 33.53
CA VAL A 271 35.58 20.61 33.69
C VAL A 271 35.06 19.99 32.40
N ALA A 272 34.10 20.64 31.73
CA ALA A 272 33.60 20.20 30.43
C ALA A 272 34.74 20.12 29.40
N ASP A 273 35.50 21.20 29.24
CA ASP A 273 36.66 21.29 28.35
C ASP A 273 37.71 20.23 28.67
N GLY A 274 37.97 20.00 29.96
CA GLY A 274 38.92 18.98 30.43
C GLY A 274 38.49 17.56 30.04
N VAL A 275 37.22 17.24 30.21
CA VAL A 275 36.62 15.95 29.83
C VAL A 275 36.62 15.79 28.31
N GLU A 276 36.08 16.75 27.57
CA GLU A 276 36.01 16.71 26.11
C GLU A 276 37.38 16.63 25.46
N SER A 277 38.34 17.43 25.93
CA SER A 277 39.72 17.38 25.44
C SER A 277 40.35 16.01 25.68
N ARG A 278 40.05 15.36 26.81
CA ARG A 278 40.54 14.00 27.10
C ARG A 278 39.85 12.96 26.23
N VAL A 279 38.54 13.09 26.00
CA VAL A 279 37.77 12.23 25.10
C VAL A 279 38.32 12.32 23.69
N ARG A 280 38.53 13.53 23.16
CA ARG A 280 39.13 13.78 21.84
C ARG A 280 40.49 13.10 21.70
N ARG A 281 41.39 13.27 22.68
CA ARG A 281 42.70 12.61 22.69
C ARG A 281 42.58 11.09 22.69
N ASN A 282 41.72 10.52 23.54
CA ASN A 282 41.57 9.07 23.67
C ASN A 282 40.91 8.43 22.44
N ALA A 283 40.02 9.15 21.76
CA ALA A 283 39.41 8.75 20.50
C ALA A 283 40.35 8.95 19.28
N GLY A 284 41.48 9.63 19.46
CA GLY A 284 42.43 9.93 18.37
C GLY A 284 41.87 10.95 17.38
N MET A 285 41.14 11.95 17.89
CA MET A 285 40.60 13.07 17.12
C MET A 285 41.70 14.11 16.87
N GLY A 286 41.75 14.67 15.67
CA GLY A 286 42.62 15.79 15.33
C GLY A 286 42.18 17.08 16.01
N GLU A 287 43.02 18.11 15.95
CA GLU A 287 42.66 19.44 16.42
C GLU A 287 41.54 20.01 15.54
N GLY A 288 40.44 20.44 16.15
CA GLY A 288 39.25 20.94 15.45
C GLY A 288 38.30 19.86 14.92
N ASP A 289 38.68 18.57 14.97
CA ASP A 289 37.76 17.48 14.62
C ASP A 289 36.67 17.38 15.68
N TYR A 290 35.40 17.50 15.26
CA TYR A 290 34.25 17.26 16.12
C TYR A 290 33.70 15.84 16.00
N LEU A 291 33.93 15.15 14.88
CA LEU A 291 33.46 13.78 14.65
C LEU A 291 34.64 12.87 14.28
N LYS A 292 34.70 11.68 14.88
CA LYS A 292 35.70 10.67 14.56
C LYS A 292 35.08 9.28 14.49
N MET A 293 35.17 8.68 13.31
CA MET A 293 34.87 7.27 13.12
C MET A 293 36.05 6.43 13.63
N VAL A 294 35.77 5.43 14.48
CA VAL A 294 36.80 4.66 15.17
C VAL A 294 37.55 3.72 14.22
N ASP A 295 36.84 3.08 13.28
CA ASP A 295 37.38 2.01 12.43
C ASP A 295 36.63 1.83 11.10
N LEU A 296 36.25 2.94 10.45
CA LEU A 296 35.62 2.94 9.13
C LEU A 296 36.34 1.97 8.15
N PRO A 297 35.59 1.15 7.37
CA PRO A 297 34.14 1.00 7.33
C PRO A 297 33.61 -0.21 8.13
N ARG A 298 34.33 -0.68 9.16
CA ARG A 298 34.04 -2.00 9.76
C ARG A 298 32.93 -2.00 10.80
N SER A 299 32.96 -1.09 11.77
CA SER A 299 32.01 -1.14 12.88
C SER A 299 30.91 -0.08 12.83
N GLY A 300 31.14 1.02 12.09
CA GLY A 300 30.23 2.17 12.12
C GLY A 300 30.33 3.03 13.37
N VAL A 301 31.10 2.61 14.40
CA VAL A 301 31.23 3.35 15.66
C VAL A 301 31.90 4.70 15.43
N ALA A 302 31.29 5.74 15.98
CA ALA A 302 31.84 7.09 15.95
C ALA A 302 31.72 7.78 17.31
N VAL A 303 32.60 8.75 17.52
CA VAL A 303 32.58 9.67 18.65
C VAL A 303 32.38 11.07 18.10
N ASP A 304 31.33 11.74 18.58
CA ASP A 304 31.01 13.13 18.30
C ASP A 304 31.16 13.97 19.57
N VAL A 305 31.95 15.03 19.45
CA VAL A 305 32.20 16.04 20.49
C VAL A 305 32.06 17.38 19.77
N PRO A 306 30.85 17.95 19.68
CA PRO A 306 30.62 19.23 19.02
C PRO A 306 31.26 20.38 19.81
N LEU A 307 31.40 21.53 19.16
CA LEU A 307 31.91 22.75 19.81
C LEU A 307 30.74 23.51 20.43
N VAL A 308 30.39 23.18 21.67
CA VAL A 308 29.27 23.78 22.42
C VAL A 308 29.72 24.24 23.81
N GLU A 309 29.00 25.19 24.41
CA GLU A 309 29.36 25.81 25.71
C GLU A 309 29.09 24.92 26.95
N SER A 310 28.73 23.65 26.75
CA SER A 310 28.38 22.71 27.82
C SER A 310 28.92 21.33 27.49
N LEU A 311 29.23 20.51 28.50
CA LEU A 311 29.70 19.15 28.28
C LEU A 311 28.76 18.37 27.33
N TYR A 312 29.29 17.98 26.17
CA TYR A 312 28.60 17.12 25.21
C TYR A 312 29.55 16.07 24.62
N VAL A 313 29.24 14.81 24.88
CA VAL A 313 29.91 13.68 24.23
C VAL A 313 28.84 12.72 23.74
N GLU A 314 28.89 12.38 22.46
CA GLU A 314 28.01 11.40 21.85
C GLU A 314 28.83 10.27 21.23
N VAL A 315 28.43 9.04 21.49
CA VAL A 315 29.00 7.85 20.86
C VAL A 315 27.87 7.09 20.21
N PHE A 316 28.00 6.80 18.92
CA PHE A 316 26.98 6.07 18.18
C PHE A 316 27.56 4.88 17.42
N THR A 317 26.72 3.87 17.16
CA THR A 317 27.15 2.58 16.60
C THR A 317 27.12 2.54 15.08
N GLY A 318 26.45 3.50 14.44
CA GLY A 318 25.98 3.33 13.09
C GLY A 318 24.89 2.26 13.02
N CYS A 319 24.47 1.91 11.80
CA CYS A 319 23.37 0.97 11.59
C CYS A 319 23.75 -0.46 11.98
N VAL A 320 23.01 -1.04 12.91
CA VAL A 320 23.11 -2.41 13.41
C VAL A 320 21.74 -3.07 13.43
N GLY A 321 21.67 -4.40 13.49
CA GLY A 321 20.41 -5.13 13.56
C GLY A 321 19.62 -4.81 14.84
N VAL A 322 18.29 -4.68 14.73
CA VAL A 322 17.40 -4.44 15.88
C VAL A 322 17.50 -5.54 16.95
N GLY A 323 17.83 -6.77 16.54
CA GLY A 323 18.05 -7.89 17.46
C GLY A 323 19.23 -7.70 18.42
N ASP A 324 20.18 -6.82 18.08
CA ASP A 324 21.46 -6.65 18.78
C ASP A 324 21.46 -5.44 19.74
N VAL A 325 20.33 -4.74 19.84
CA VAL A 325 20.17 -3.50 20.61
C VAL A 325 20.55 -3.68 22.09
N GLU A 326 20.10 -4.76 22.73
CA GLU A 326 20.35 -4.98 24.16
C GLU A 326 21.82 -5.29 24.45
N GLU A 327 22.50 -6.05 23.57
CA GLU A 327 23.93 -6.33 23.71
C GLU A 327 24.74 -5.03 23.59
N LEU A 328 24.48 -4.26 22.54
CA LEU A 328 25.20 -3.01 22.28
C LEU A 328 24.89 -1.93 23.32
N ARG A 329 23.66 -1.88 23.85
CA ARG A 329 23.33 -1.02 24.99
C ARG A 329 24.18 -1.35 26.22
N GLY A 330 24.35 -2.65 26.53
CA GLY A 330 25.22 -3.06 27.63
C GLY A 330 26.68 -2.61 27.48
N GLU A 331 27.20 -2.60 26.25
CA GLU A 331 28.55 -2.09 25.95
C GLU A 331 28.63 -0.57 26.10
N LEU A 332 27.62 0.17 25.64
CA LEU A 332 27.53 1.63 25.83
C LEU A 332 27.38 2.01 27.32
N GLU A 333 26.65 1.22 28.11
CA GLU A 333 26.58 1.38 29.58
C GLU A 333 27.93 1.13 30.26
N GLY A 334 28.70 0.17 29.75
CA GLY A 334 30.10 -0.02 30.13
C GLY A 334 30.94 1.24 29.86
N MET A 335 30.75 1.85 28.69
CA MET A 335 31.46 3.06 28.29
C MET A 335 31.10 4.27 29.14
N ALA A 336 29.81 4.51 29.40
CA ALA A 336 29.34 5.59 30.25
C ALA A 336 29.98 5.52 31.66
N ARG A 337 30.05 4.30 32.24
CA ARG A 337 30.74 4.07 33.53
C ARG A 337 32.24 4.30 33.47
N ALA A 338 32.88 4.01 32.34
CA ALA A 338 34.29 4.28 32.12
C ALA A 338 34.56 5.80 32.11
N LEU A 339 33.66 6.56 31.50
CA LEU A 339 33.63 8.03 31.44
C LEU A 339 33.19 8.71 32.74
N GLY A 340 32.94 7.95 33.81
CA GLY A 340 32.62 8.51 35.12
C GLY A 340 31.16 8.91 35.31
N VAL A 341 30.27 8.50 34.40
CA VAL A 341 28.83 8.77 34.45
C VAL A 341 28.10 7.55 35.04
N GLY A 342 27.17 7.78 35.97
CA GLY A 342 26.33 6.73 36.56
C GLY A 342 27.00 5.86 37.64
N ARG A 343 27.99 6.41 38.37
CA ARG A 343 28.58 5.79 39.57
C ARG A 343 27.88 6.21 40.85
#